data_AF-Q3L914-F1
#
_entry.id   AF-Q3L914-F1
#
_cell.length_a   1.000
_cell.length_b   1.000
_cell.length_c   1.000
_cell.angle_alpha   90.00
_cell.angle_beta   90.00
_cell.angle_gamma   90.00
#
_symmetry.space_group_name_H-M   'P 1'
#
loop_
_entity.id
_entity.type
_entity.pdbx_description
1 polymer ?
#
loop_
_entity_poly.entity_id
_entity_poly.type
_entity_poly.pdbx_seq_one_letter_code
_entity_poly.pdbx_strand_id
1 'polypeptide(L)'
;MAVQRVSAGLEDTHPAERLGSRPAKVGGGSAAATPRPEMRQPAPPEDPLVQFNVNIHQSVKVRFEKAVLKAGYEMGEKITKGALVEMALLRYLDENDL
;
A
#
# COMPACT_ATOMS: atom_id res chain seq x y z
N MET A 1 -57.45 -5.02 -4.94
CA MET A 1 -56.17 -5.76 -4.83
C MET A 1 -55.30 -5.03 -3.82
N ALA A 2 -54.99 -5.64 -2.67
CA ALA A 2 -54.25 -5.02 -1.59
C ALA A 2 -52.75 -5.36 -1.71
N VAL A 3 -51.90 -4.34 -1.77
CA VAL A 3 -50.44 -4.51 -1.90
C VAL A 3 -49.83 -4.61 -0.51
N GLN A 4 -49.37 -5.81 -0.15
CA GLN A 4 -48.77 -6.13 1.13
C GLN A 4 -47.30 -5.71 1.10
N ARG A 5 -46.94 -4.62 1.80
CA ARG A 5 -45.54 -4.20 1.94
C ARG A 5 -44.87 -5.07 2.99
N VAL A 6 -44.04 -6.01 2.54
CA VAL A 6 -43.15 -6.78 3.41
C VAL A 6 -42.09 -5.82 3.96
N SER A 7 -42.14 -5.58 5.26
CA SER A 7 -41.11 -4.80 5.97
C SER A 7 -39.90 -5.72 6.14
N ALA A 8 -38.82 -5.45 5.40
CA ALA A 8 -37.55 -6.10 5.64
C ALA A 8 -37.04 -5.64 7.01
N GLY A 9 -36.97 -6.56 7.97
CA GLY A 9 -36.44 -6.31 9.29
C GLY A 9 -34.98 -5.86 9.18
N LEU A 10 -34.74 -4.58 9.45
CA LEU A 10 -33.42 -4.04 9.65
C LEU A 10 -32.94 -4.59 11.00
N GLU A 11 -32.06 -5.59 10.98
CA GLU A 11 -31.41 -6.04 12.22
C GLU A 11 -30.53 -4.89 12.73
N ASP A 12 -30.94 -4.27 13.83
CA ASP A 12 -30.28 -3.14 14.51
C ASP A 12 -29.03 -3.60 15.29
N THR A 13 -28.28 -4.55 14.74
CA THR A 13 -27.13 -5.17 15.39
C THR A 13 -25.88 -4.78 14.61
N HIS A 14 -25.06 -3.92 15.21
CA HIS A 14 -23.89 -3.36 14.55
C HIS A 14 -22.86 -4.48 14.29
N PRO A 15 -22.30 -4.63 13.08
CA PRO A 15 -21.44 -5.78 12.73
C PRO A 15 -20.17 -5.90 13.57
N ALA A 16 -19.80 -4.84 14.29
CA ALA A 16 -18.69 -4.82 15.23
C ALA A 16 -18.96 -5.63 16.52
N GLU A 17 -20.22 -5.88 16.88
CA GLU A 17 -20.58 -6.69 18.05
C GLU A 17 -20.32 -8.18 17.84
N ARG A 18 -20.08 -8.63 16.59
CA ARG A 18 -19.67 -10.00 16.26
C ARG A 18 -18.17 -10.25 16.42
N LEU A 19 -17.37 -9.22 16.69
CA LEU A 19 -15.94 -9.38 16.93
C LEU A 19 -15.72 -9.63 18.43
N GLY A 20 -15.58 -10.91 18.80
CA GLY A 20 -15.30 -11.33 20.17
C GLY A 20 -14.08 -10.63 20.78
N SER A 21 -14.06 -10.60 22.11
CA SER A 21 -13.07 -9.89 22.93
C SER A 21 -11.61 -10.20 22.56
N ARG A 22 -10.80 -9.14 22.50
CA ARG A 22 -9.35 -9.16 22.28
C ARG A 22 -8.65 -10.19 23.19
N PRO A 23 -7.76 -11.04 22.67
CA PRO A 23 -7.01 -11.97 23.50
C PRO A 23 -6.12 -11.23 24.50
N ALA A 24 -6.08 -11.76 25.74
CA ALA A 24 -5.33 -11.21 26.86
C ALA A 24 -3.83 -11.07 26.52
N LYS A 25 -3.25 -9.95 26.95
CA LYS A 25 -1.82 -9.65 26.80
C LYS A 25 -1.02 -10.60 27.70
N VAL A 26 -0.51 -11.70 27.13
CA VAL A 26 0.42 -12.59 27.82
C VAL A 26 1.75 -11.85 27.99
N GLY A 27 2.13 -11.65 29.24
CA GLY A 27 3.35 -10.96 29.62
C GLY A 27 4.62 -11.79 29.42
N GLY A 28 5.74 -11.07 29.40
CA GLY A 28 6.96 -11.41 30.13
C GLY A 28 7.74 -12.65 29.68
N GLY A 29 8.77 -12.43 28.88
CA GLY A 29 9.86 -13.38 28.69
C GLY A 29 11.09 -12.66 28.12
N SER A 30 12.05 -12.34 28.99
CA SER A 30 13.37 -11.84 28.60
C SER A 30 14.11 -12.95 27.85
N ALA A 31 14.05 -12.92 26.51
CA ALA A 31 14.84 -13.82 25.68
C ALA A 31 16.29 -13.34 25.66
N ALA A 32 17.21 -14.19 26.14
CA ALA A 32 18.65 -14.00 26.02
C ALA A 32 19.02 -13.79 24.54
N ALA A 33 19.84 -12.78 24.27
CA ALA A 33 20.27 -12.42 22.92
C ALA A 33 21.22 -13.49 22.35
N THR A 34 20.74 -14.27 21.38
CA THR A 34 21.58 -15.13 20.55
C THR A 34 22.37 -14.24 19.57
N PRO A 35 23.70 -14.40 19.41
CA PRO A 35 24.43 -13.64 18.42
C PRO A 35 23.96 -14.02 17.02
N ARG A 36 23.49 -13.03 16.26
CA ARG A 36 23.06 -13.17 14.87
C ARG A 36 24.33 -13.35 14.00
N PRO A 37 24.39 -14.33 13.09
CA PRO A 37 25.52 -14.44 12.18
C PRO A 37 25.61 -13.17 11.32
N GLU A 38 26.81 -12.58 11.25
CA GLU A 38 27.07 -11.47 10.34
C GLU A 38 26.89 -11.97 8.91
N MET A 39 25.77 -11.56 8.29
CA MET A 39 25.62 -11.71 6.85
C MET A 39 26.68 -10.80 6.22
N ARG A 40 27.76 -11.40 5.71
CA ARG A 40 28.68 -10.72 4.80
C ARG A 40 27.85 -10.09 3.70
N GLN A 41 27.83 -8.77 3.66
CA GLN A 41 27.18 -7.99 2.62
C GLN A 41 27.94 -8.31 1.31
N PRO A 42 27.30 -8.96 0.32
CA PRO A 42 27.95 -9.14 -0.97
C PRO A 42 28.20 -7.76 -1.59
N ALA A 43 29.37 -7.59 -2.22
CA ALA A 43 29.71 -6.39 -2.95
C ALA A 43 28.59 -6.03 -3.94
N PRO A 44 28.27 -4.72 -4.14
CA PRO A 44 27.17 -4.34 -5.00
C PRO A 44 27.45 -4.84 -6.42
N PRO A 45 26.55 -5.65 -7.01
CA PRO A 45 26.64 -5.95 -8.43
C PRO A 45 26.46 -4.65 -9.22
N GLU A 46 27.28 -4.44 -10.24
CA GLU A 46 27.11 -3.34 -11.18
C GLU A 46 25.81 -3.60 -11.99
N ASP A 47 24.84 -2.72 -11.76
CA ASP A 47 23.53 -2.56 -12.39
C ASP A 47 22.56 -3.77 -12.46
N PRO A 48 22.08 -4.30 -11.33
CA PRO A 48 20.70 -4.78 -11.28
C PRO A 48 19.77 -3.55 -11.27
N LEU A 49 18.63 -3.60 -11.98
CA LEU A 49 17.52 -2.64 -11.78
C LEU A 49 17.24 -2.49 -10.29
N VAL A 50 17.74 -1.43 -9.66
CA VAL A 50 17.64 -1.23 -8.22
C VAL A 50 16.20 -0.86 -7.91
N GLN A 51 15.43 -1.84 -7.49
CA GLN A 51 14.03 -1.62 -7.12
C GLN A 51 13.95 -1.12 -5.68
N PHE A 52 13.50 0.12 -5.52
CA PHE A 52 13.19 0.69 -4.22
C PHE A 52 11.70 0.55 -3.91
N ASN A 53 11.39 -0.06 -2.77
CA ASN A 53 10.01 -0.11 -2.25
C ASN A 53 9.75 1.12 -1.39
N VAL A 54 8.81 1.96 -1.83
CA VAL A 54 8.48 3.22 -1.13
C VAL A 54 7.09 3.12 -0.52
N ASN A 55 6.98 3.45 0.76
CA ASN A 55 5.69 3.59 1.44
C ASN A 55 5.13 4.98 1.18
N ILE A 56 3.94 5.03 0.61
CA ILE A 56 3.20 6.28 0.36
C ILE A 56 1.84 6.22 1.05
N HIS A 57 1.30 7.39 1.40
CA HIS A 57 -0.01 7.49 2.02
C HIS A 57 -1.11 6.94 1.08
N GLN A 58 -2.13 6.30 1.65
CA GLN A 58 -3.18 5.66 0.85
C GLN A 58 -3.93 6.64 -0.05
N SER A 59 -4.15 7.89 0.41
CA SER A 59 -4.76 8.93 -0.42
C SER A 59 -3.92 9.28 -1.65
N VAL A 60 -2.60 9.25 -1.53
CA VAL A 60 -1.65 9.51 -2.64
C VAL A 60 -1.65 8.33 -3.60
N LYS A 61 -1.63 7.10 -3.08
CA LYS A 61 -1.69 5.88 -3.90
C LYS A 61 -2.90 5.85 -4.83
N VAL A 62 -4.09 6.18 -4.31
CA VAL A 62 -5.33 6.20 -5.12
C VAL A 62 -5.26 7.25 -6.23
N ARG A 63 -4.72 8.44 -5.94
CA ARG A 63 -4.55 9.50 -6.95
C ARG A 63 -3.52 9.11 -7.99
N PHE A 64 -2.42 8.50 -7.56
CA PHE A 64 -1.37 8.01 -8.44
C PHE A 64 -1.89 6.95 -9.42
N GLU A 65 -2.66 5.96 -8.95
CA GLU A 65 -3.23 4.93 -9.84
C GLU A 65 -4.17 5.51 -10.90
N LYS A 66 -4.96 6.53 -10.53
CA LYS A 66 -5.79 7.27 -11.49
C LYS A 66 -4.94 8.05 -12.51
N ALA A 67 -3.83 8.65 -12.06
CA ALA A 67 -2.92 9.37 -12.93
C ALA A 67 -2.24 8.45 -13.95
N VAL A 68 -1.82 7.24 -13.54
CA VAL A 68 -1.25 6.23 -14.44
C VAL A 68 -2.25 5.82 -15.52
N LEU A 69 -3.50 5.55 -15.14
CA LEU A 69 -4.56 5.23 -16.10
C LEU A 69 -4.78 6.39 -17.08
N LYS A 70 -4.93 7.62 -16.56
CA LYS A 70 -5.14 8.81 -17.38
C LYS A 70 -3.98 9.04 -18.37
N ALA A 71 -2.74 8.95 -17.90
CA ALA A 71 -1.56 9.10 -18.75
C ALA A 71 -1.52 8.05 -19.87
N GLY A 72 -1.89 6.79 -19.57
CA GLY A 72 -1.97 5.76 -20.59
C GLY A 72 -3.07 6.00 -21.63
N TYR A 73 -4.21 6.55 -21.22
CA TYR A 73 -5.25 6.98 -22.16
C TYR A 73 -4.80 8.16 -23.04
N GLU A 74 -4.12 9.15 -22.46
CA GLU A 74 -3.68 10.35 -23.18
C GLU A 74 -2.54 10.05 -24.16
N MET A 75 -1.61 9.16 -23.82
CA MET A 75 -0.50 8.78 -24.69
C MET A 75 -0.86 7.68 -25.70
N GLY A 76 -2.04 7.07 -25.57
CA GLY A 76 -2.46 5.96 -26.44
C GLY A 76 -1.68 4.66 -26.23
N GLU A 77 -0.85 4.58 -25.19
CA GLU A 77 -0.01 3.43 -24.85
C GLU A 77 -0.10 3.11 -23.35
N LYS A 78 0.09 1.84 -22.97
CA LYS A 78 0.11 1.43 -21.56
C LYS A 78 1.36 1.94 -20.85
N ILE A 79 1.20 2.95 -20.01
CA ILE A 79 2.25 3.42 -19.09
C ILE A 79 2.33 2.53 -17.85
N THR A 80 3.55 2.19 -17.45
CA THR A 80 3.80 1.51 -16.17
C THR A 80 3.84 2.50 -15.01
N LYS A 81 3.53 2.02 -13.80
CA LYS A 81 3.66 2.81 -12.57
C LYS A 81 5.09 3.37 -12.43
N GLY A 82 6.10 2.55 -12.73
CA GLY A 82 7.50 2.95 -12.67
C GLY A 82 7.81 4.14 -13.57
N ALA A 83 7.41 4.07 -14.84
CA ALA A 83 7.67 5.14 -15.81
C ALA A 83 7.02 6.47 -15.39
N LEU A 84 5.79 6.45 -14.86
CA LEU A 84 5.16 7.69 -14.38
C LEU A 84 5.88 8.28 -13.16
N VAL A 85 6.34 7.44 -12.24
CA VAL A 85 7.13 7.89 -11.08
C VAL A 85 8.46 8.46 -11.53
N GLU A 86 9.15 7.79 -12.45
CA GLU A 86 10.45 8.22 -12.98
C GLU A 86 10.34 9.60 -13.63
N MET A 87 9.35 9.80 -14.52
CA MET A 87 9.10 11.12 -15.12
C MET A 87 8.78 12.19 -14.08
N ALA A 88 7.97 11.85 -13.06
CA ALA A 88 7.64 12.81 -12.00
C ALA A 88 8.85 13.13 -11.11
N LEU A 89 9.72 12.15 -10.85
CA LEU A 89 10.89 12.30 -10.00
C LEU A 89 11.96 13.13 -10.71
N LEU A 90 12.25 12.82 -11.98
CA LEU A 90 13.17 13.61 -12.81
C LEU A 90 12.74 15.06 -12.86
N ARG A 91 11.45 15.30 -13.16
CA ARG A 91 10.90 16.66 -13.17
C ARG A 91 11.06 17.37 -11.83
N TYR A 92 10.82 16.67 -10.71
CA TYR A 92 10.99 17.24 -9.39
C TYR A 92 12.46 17.59 -9.11
N LEU A 93 13.40 16.72 -9.48
CA LEU A 93 14.83 16.98 -9.33
C LEU A 93 15.27 18.18 -10.17
N ASP A 94 14.86 18.23 -11.44
CA ASP A 94 15.13 19.35 -12.35
C ASP A 94 14.57 20.68 -11.82
N GLU A 95 13.34 20.67 -11.28
CA GLU A 95 12.69 21.87 -10.71
C GLU A 95 13.36 22.36 -9.41
N ASN A 96 14.09 21.48 -8.70
CA ASN A 96 14.72 21.77 -7.42
C ASN A 96 16.26 21.81 -7.48
N ASP A 97 16.85 21.67 -8.68
CA ASP A 97 18.30 21.70 -8.94
C ASP A 97 19.09 20.71 -8.03
N LEU A 98 18.56 19.47 -7.93
CA LEU A 98 19.06 18.38 -7.10
C LEU A 98 19.74 17.28 -7.91
#